data_AF-A0A3B8R048-F1
#
_entry.id   AF-A0A3B8R048-F1
#
_cell.length_a   1.000
_cell.length_b   1.000
_cell.length_c   1.000
_cell.angle_alpha   90.00
_cell.angle_beta   90.00
_cell.angle_gamma   90.00
#
_symmetry.space_group_name_H-M   'P 1'
#
loop_
_entity.id
_entity.type
_entity.pdbx_description
1 polymer ?
#
loop_
_entity_poly.entity_id
_entity_poly.type
_entity_poly.pdbx_seq_one_letter_code
_entity_poly.pdbx_strand_id
1 'polypeptide(L)' 'MGDLISFKPKSFSDDDWSNPSIVLDAFVNDDRRGGGFKDTIWVVWCDGGKYMVNPRNDDIMYLTSSSHLKA' A
#
# COMPACT_ATOMS: atom_id res chain seq x y z
N MET A 1 -5.79 6.42 9.05
CA MET A 1 -6.98 5.94 8.32
C MET A 1 -7.45 7.07 7.42
N GLY A 2 -7.67 6.77 6.13
CA GLY A 2 -8.12 7.77 5.15
C GLY A 2 -7.07 8.15 4.11
N ASP A 3 -5.83 7.68 4.24
CA ASP A 3 -4.86 7.75 3.15
C ASP A 3 -5.27 6.79 2.05
N LEU A 4 -5.05 7.22 0.80
CA LEU A 4 -5.30 6.42 -0.39
C LEU A 4 -3.97 5.96 -0.97
N ILE A 5 -3.84 4.67 -1.22
CA ILE A 5 -2.70 4.11 -1.95
C ILE A 5 -3.19 3.29 -3.13
N SER A 6 -2.49 3.35 -4.25
CA SER A 6 -2.59 2.38 -5.32
C SER A 6 -1.42 1.41 -5.21
N PHE A 7 -1.65 0.13 -5.49
CA PHE A 7 -0.59 -0.88 -5.45
C PHE A 7 -0.73 -1.85 -6.63
N LYS A 8 0.41 -2.36 -7.12
CA LYS A 8 0.47 -3.54 -7.98
C LYS A 8 1.51 -4.53 -7.45
N PRO A 9 1.28 -5.85 -7.53
CA PRO A 9 2.34 -6.82 -7.31
C PRO A 9 3.45 -6.60 -8.35
N LYS A 10 4.72 -6.69 -7.94
CA LYS A 10 5.86 -6.48 -8.86
C LYS A 10 5.95 -7.48 -10.01
N SER A 11 5.21 -8.59 -9.93
CA SER A 11 5.08 -9.55 -11.02
C SER A 11 4.13 -9.10 -12.15
N PHE A 12 3.38 -8.02 -11.95
CA PHE A 12 2.40 -7.50 -12.92
C PHE A 12 3.06 -6.52 -13.90
N SER A 13 2.47 -6.38 -15.09
CA SER A 13 2.97 -5.50 -16.14
C SER A 13 2.77 -4.02 -15.79
N ASP A 14 3.42 -3.11 -16.51
CA ASP A 14 3.37 -1.67 -16.21
C ASP A 14 2.03 -1.01 -16.57
N ASP A 15 1.16 -1.69 -17.30
CA ASP A 15 -0.15 -1.15 -17.69
C ASP A 15 -1.25 -1.39 -16.65
N ASP A 16 -0.96 -2.12 -15.56
CA ASP A 16 -1.94 -2.62 -14.57
C ASP A 16 -2.05 -1.72 -13.31
N TRP A 17 -2.04 -0.39 -13.46
CA TRP A 17 -2.20 0.55 -12.34
C TRP A 17 -3.64 1.05 -12.20
N SER A 18 -4.51 0.34 -11.46
CA SER A 18 -5.93 0.74 -11.39
C SER A 18 -6.65 0.44 -10.06
N ASN A 19 -5.95 0.36 -8.93
CA ASN A 19 -6.55 -0.10 -7.66
C ASN A 19 -6.43 0.93 -6.51
N PRO A 20 -7.17 2.06 -6.53
CA PRO A 20 -7.20 2.99 -5.41
C PRO A 20 -7.76 2.29 -4.17
N SER A 21 -6.94 2.19 -3.14
CA SER A 21 -7.22 1.41 -1.93
C SER A 21 -7.19 2.29 -0.70
N ILE A 22 -8.12 2.06 0.23
CA ILE A 22 -8.19 2.80 1.49
C ILE A 22 -7.28 2.13 2.50
N VAL A 23 -6.33 2.87 3.08
CA VAL A 23 -5.49 2.37 4.17
C VAL A 23 -6.31 2.30 5.46
N LEU A 24 -6.51 1.06 5.93
CA LEU A 24 -7.19 0.76 7.18
C LEU A 24 -6.21 0.79 8.36
N ASP A 25 -5.01 0.22 8.17
CA ASP A 25 -3.98 0.14 9.21
C ASP A 25 -2.59 0.13 8.59
N ALA A 26 -1.58 0.51 9.37
CA ALA A 26 -0.18 0.50 8.96
C ALA A 26 0.73 0.18 10.16
N PHE A 27 1.62 -0.78 9.99
CA PHE A 27 2.58 -1.14 11.02
C PHE A 27 3.92 -1.56 10.43
N VAL A 28 4.95 -1.55 11.26
CA VAL A 28 6.27 -2.05 10.90
C VAL A 28 6.42 -3.45 11.46
N ASN A 29 6.67 -4.43 10.60
CA ASN A 29 7.11 -5.75 11.01
C ASN A 29 8.64 -5.81 11.00
N ASP A 30 9.26 -6.34 12.05
CA ASP A 30 10.72 -6.47 12.17
C ASP A 30 11.11 -7.86 12.66
N ASP A 31 11.15 -8.81 11.73
CA ASP A 31 11.46 -10.22 11.98
C ASP A 31 12.95 -10.56 11.77
N ARG A 32 13.84 -9.55 11.73
CA ARG A 32 15.28 -9.74 11.46
C ARG A 32 15.96 -10.65 12.48
N ARG A 33 15.43 -10.76 13.71
CA ARG A 33 15.94 -11.69 14.74
C ARG A 33 15.81 -13.16 14.34
N GLY A 34 14.86 -13.51 13.48
CA GLY A 34 14.64 -14.86 12.95
C GLY A 34 15.23 -15.08 11.56
N GLY A 35 16.08 -14.17 11.06
CA GLY A 35 16.56 -14.20 9.68
C GLY A 35 15.54 -13.66 8.65
N GLY A 36 14.43 -13.06 9.13
CA GLY A 36 13.47 -12.36 8.30
C GLY A 36 13.93 -10.94 7.96
N PHE A 37 12.97 -10.08 7.68
CA PHE A 37 13.23 -8.72 7.23
C PHE A 37 12.45 -7.69 8.04
N LYS A 38 12.79 -6.42 7.81
CA LYS A 38 12.05 -5.28 8.33
C LYS A 38 11.22 -4.66 7.20
N ASP A 39 9.91 -4.64 7.36
CA ASP A 39 8.97 -4.11 6.36
C ASP A 39 7.95 -3.18 6.98
N THR A 40 7.58 -2.15 6.22
CA THR A 40 6.33 -1.45 6.44
C THR A 40 5.21 -2.22 5.75
N ILE A 41 4.15 -2.55 6.49
CA ILE A 41 2.98 -3.27 6.00
C ILE A 41 1.77 -2.35 6.13
N TRP A 42 1.02 -2.22 5.04
CA TRP A 42 -0.29 -1.57 5.03
C TRP A 42 -1.38 -2.63 4.90
N VAL A 43 -2.43 -2.49 5.71
CA VAL A 43 -3.69 -3.22 5.50
C VAL A 43 -4.63 -2.29 4.75
N VAL A 44 -5.02 -2.69 3.54
CA VAL A 44 -5.88 -1.88 2.69
C VAL A 44 -7.19 -2.58 2.38
N TRP A 45 -8.23 -1.78 2.10
CA TRP A 45 -9.47 -2.24 1.50
C TRP A 45 -9.46 -1.94 0.01
N CYS A 46 -9.61 -2.98 -0.82
CA CYS A 46 -9.68 -2.90 -2.28
C CYS A 46 -10.69 -3.93 -2.78
N ASP A 47 -11.51 -3.61 -3.79
CA ASP A 47 -12.42 -4.56 -4.47
C ASP A 47 -13.26 -5.48 -3.55
N GLY A 48 -13.72 -4.95 -2.41
CA GLY A 48 -14.55 -5.69 -1.46
C GLY A 48 -13.77 -6.64 -0.52
N GLY A 49 -12.44 -6.61 -0.54
CA GLY A 49 -11.56 -7.43 0.29
C GLY A 49 -10.52 -6.64 1.08
N LYS A 50 -9.88 -7.30 2.05
CA LYS A 50 -8.73 -6.79 2.81
C LYS A 50 -7.45 -7.42 2.30
N TYR A 51 -6.44 -6.60 2.03
CA TYR A 51 -5.15 -7.04 1.52
C TYR A 51 -4.01 -6.46 2.34
N MET A 52 -2.93 -7.22 2.47
CA MET A 52 -1.66 -6.74 3.03
C MET A 52 -0.74 -6.34 1.88
N VAL A 53 -0.22 -5.12 1.95
CA VAL A 53 0.61 -4.51 0.91
C VAL A 53 1.92 -4.08 1.52
N ASN A 54 3.05 -4.29 0.82
CA ASN A 54 4.35 -3.84 1.29
C ASN A 54 5.32 -3.54 0.13
N PRO A 55 6.35 -2.68 0.33
CA PRO A 55 7.23 -2.25 -0.75
C PRO A 55 8.18 -3.35 -1.24
N ARG A 56 8.27 -4.49 -0.55
CA ARG A 56 9.06 -5.62 -1.03
C ARG A 56 8.34 -6.30 -2.18
N ASN A 57 7.05 -6.60 -2.00
CA ASN A 57 6.26 -7.40 -2.95
C ASN A 57 5.53 -6.53 -3.97
N ASP A 58 5.21 -5.30 -3.61
CA ASP A 58 4.33 -4.43 -4.37
C ASP A 58 5.04 -3.12 -4.74
N ASP A 59 4.72 -2.60 -5.92
CA ASP A 59 4.97 -1.21 -6.25
C ASP A 59 3.80 -0.37 -5.71
N ILE A 60 4.13 0.63 -4.91
CA ILE A 60 3.14 1.40 -4.14
C ILE A 60 3.19 2.86 -4.55
N MET A 61 2.03 3.42 -4.86
CA MET A 61 1.84 4.82 -5.17
C MET A 61 0.91 5.45 -4.14
N TYR A 62 1.38 6.51 -3.48
CA TYR A 62 0.53 7.32 -2.61
C TYR A 62 -0.35 8.22 -3.47
N LEU A 63 -1.66 8.12 -3.28
CA LEU A 63 -2.65 8.96 -3.93
C LEU A 63 -2.92 10.13 -2.99
N THR A 64 -2.14 11.22 -3.12
CA THR A 64 -2.40 12.42 -2.34
C THR A 64 -3.73 13.04 -2.78
N SER A 65 -4.58 13.42 -1.83
CA SER A 65 -5.70 14.32 -2.17
C SER A 65 -5.09 15.65 -2.59
N SER A 66 -5.26 16.06 -3.84
CA SER A 66 -4.95 17.42 -4.26
C SER A 66 -5.96 18.39 -3.65
N SER A 67 -5.84 18.72 -2.37
CA SER A 67 -6.47 19.91 -1.81
C SER A 67 -5.57 21.12 -2.07
N HIS A 68 -5.44 21.48 -3.36
CA HIS A 68 -5.08 22.83 -3.80
C HIS A 68 -6.31 23.77 -3.84
N LEU A 69 -7.41 23.41 -3.16
CA LEU A 69 -8.40 24.41 -2.77
C LEU A 69 -7.79 25.21 -1.61
N LYS A 70 -7.05 26.27 -1.96
CA LYS A 70 -6.85 27.40 -1.07
C LYS A 70 -8.24 27.86 -0.59
N ALA A 71 -8.44 27.82 0.72
CA ALA A 71 -9.47 28.60 1.37
C ALA A 71 -9.25 30.10 1.13
#